data_AF-A0A2U9IL44-F1
#
_entry.id   AF-A0A2U9IL44-F1
#
_cell.length_a   1.000
_cell.length_b   1.000
_cell.length_c   1.000
_cell.angle_alpha   90.00
_cell.angle_beta   90.00
_cell.angle_gamma   90.00
#
_symmetry.space_group_name_H-M   'P 1'
#
loop_
_entity.id
_entity.type
_entity.pdbx_description
1 polymer ?
#
loop_
_entity_poly.entity_id
_entity_poly.type
_entity_poly.pdbx_seq_one_letter_code
_entity_poly.pdbx_strand_id
1 'polypeptide(L)'
;MIGGVKDRTTEALLRFGDRARTILKAAISISEENERKELGDFDYKTLIAKLQELGEDKDPKMILRALERDYGIIESSYKSSNQHWWKFIDIDEVKSALDGTEEDPEIMMIKIQANSLNSDEIIKRLKFLLEKSIITDVDKAFFKKFAFDDLNYILEVYKKASQYEETIDIAEKMKKILILASKVSTKINGNKINKGLHEEEKQRKNSYVNSLRLYDGEDTV
;
A
#
# COMPACT_ATOMS: atom_id res chain seq x y z
N MET A 1 -38.01 -0.25 12.41
CA MET A 1 -36.84 0.02 11.55
C MET A 1 -36.80 1.51 11.29
N ILE A 2 -35.84 2.23 11.84
CA ILE A 2 -35.71 3.70 11.70
C ILE A 2 -34.31 3.95 11.16
N GLY A 3 -34.18 3.97 9.84
CA GLY A 3 -32.93 4.19 9.09
C GLY A 3 -33.22 4.19 7.59
N GLY A 4 -32.45 4.94 6.80
CA GLY A 4 -32.62 5.02 5.34
C GLY A 4 -32.38 3.68 4.63
N VAL A 5 -32.61 3.59 3.32
CA VAL A 5 -32.19 2.39 2.55
C VAL A 5 -30.66 2.23 2.62
N LYS A 6 -29.92 3.34 2.63
CA LYS A 6 -28.47 3.38 2.81
C LYS A 6 -28.02 2.69 4.10
N ASP A 7 -28.56 3.11 5.26
CA ASP A 7 -28.17 2.55 6.57
C ASP A 7 -28.48 1.06 6.65
N ARG A 8 -29.66 0.65 6.16
CA ARG A 8 -30.08 -0.76 6.12
C ARG A 8 -29.20 -1.59 5.19
N THR A 9 -28.73 -1.00 4.09
CA THR A 9 -27.77 -1.62 3.18
C THR A 9 -26.41 -1.78 3.85
N THR A 10 -25.90 -0.76 4.54
CA THR A 10 -24.66 -0.86 5.32
C THR A 10 -24.75 -1.94 6.39
N GLU A 11 -25.87 -2.03 7.12
CA GLU A 11 -26.09 -3.07 8.11
C GLU A 11 -26.10 -4.49 7.50
N ALA A 12 -26.76 -4.66 6.35
CA ALA A 12 -26.75 -5.93 5.63
C ALA A 12 -25.34 -6.31 5.15
N LEU A 13 -24.56 -5.34 4.66
CA LEU A 13 -23.17 -5.53 4.25
C LEU A 13 -22.28 -5.93 5.43
N LEU A 14 -22.47 -5.35 6.62
CA LEU A 14 -21.73 -5.73 7.82
C LEU A 14 -22.07 -7.17 8.26
N ARG A 15 -23.34 -7.57 8.16
CA ARG A 15 -23.78 -8.92 8.58
C ARG A 15 -23.34 -10.03 7.63
N PHE A 16 -23.47 -9.80 6.33
CA PHE A 16 -23.24 -10.80 5.30
C PHE A 16 -21.90 -10.64 4.56
N GLY A 17 -21.16 -9.58 4.87
CA GLY A 17 -19.81 -9.31 4.36
C GLY A 17 -19.76 -9.17 2.84
N ASP A 18 -18.62 -9.63 2.29
CA ASP A 18 -18.34 -9.57 0.85
C ASP A 18 -19.38 -10.28 -0.01
N ARG A 19 -20.07 -11.29 0.52
CA ARG A 19 -21.10 -12.02 -0.24
C ARG A 19 -22.27 -11.12 -0.60
N ALA A 20 -22.79 -10.34 0.36
CA ALA A 20 -23.87 -9.40 0.08
C ALA A 20 -23.42 -8.28 -0.84
N ARG A 21 -22.18 -7.81 -0.69
CA ARG A 21 -21.57 -6.82 -1.59
C ARG A 21 -21.56 -7.33 -3.03
N THR A 22 -21.06 -8.54 -3.26
CA THR A 22 -20.98 -9.14 -4.59
C THR A 22 -22.37 -9.33 -5.20
N ILE A 23 -23.34 -9.81 -4.42
CA ILE A 23 -24.72 -9.97 -4.86
C ILE A 23 -25.35 -8.63 -5.27
N LEU A 24 -25.22 -7.60 -4.44
CA LEU A 24 -25.79 -6.29 -4.72
C LEU A 24 -25.11 -5.61 -5.92
N LYS A 25 -23.78 -5.72 -6.05
CA LYS A 25 -23.05 -5.21 -7.23
C LYS A 25 -23.48 -5.92 -8.52
N ALA A 26 -23.61 -7.25 -8.49
CA ALA A 26 -24.10 -8.02 -9.63
C ALA A 26 -25.53 -7.63 -10.01
N ALA A 27 -26.42 -7.47 -9.02
CA ALA A 27 -27.80 -7.05 -9.22
C ALA A 27 -27.92 -5.63 -9.80
N ILE A 28 -27.11 -4.68 -9.34
CA ILE A 28 -27.05 -3.33 -9.91
C ILE A 28 -26.57 -3.35 -11.35
N SER A 29 -25.51 -4.11 -11.64
CA SER A 29 -24.99 -4.22 -13.00
C SER A 29 -26.04 -4.84 -13.95
N ILE A 30 -26.81 -5.83 -13.50
CA ILE A 30 -27.95 -6.35 -14.27
C ILE A 30 -28.99 -5.25 -14.48
N SER A 31 -29.32 -4.47 -13.44
CA SER A 31 -30.30 -3.39 -13.55
C SER A 31 -29.92 -2.30 -14.55
N GLU A 32 -28.63 -2.02 -14.73
CA GLU A 32 -28.13 -1.03 -15.67
C GLU A 32 -28.20 -1.53 -17.12
N GLU A 33 -27.94 -2.82 -17.33
CA GLU A 33 -28.00 -3.50 -18.62
C GLU A 33 -29.44 -3.96 -18.99
N ASN A 34 -30.37 -3.93 -18.03
CA ASN A 34 -31.70 -4.49 -18.19
C ASN A 34 -32.62 -3.59 -19.04
N GLU A 35 -33.02 -4.10 -20.20
CA GLU A 35 -33.99 -3.48 -21.09
C GLU A 35 -35.45 -3.69 -20.61
N ARG A 36 -35.71 -4.65 -19.72
CA ARG A 36 -37.05 -5.03 -19.23
C ARG A 36 -37.38 -4.45 -17.86
N LYS A 37 -37.25 -3.13 -17.70
CA LYS A 37 -37.49 -2.43 -16.41
C LYS A 37 -38.92 -2.55 -15.88
N GLU A 38 -39.88 -2.90 -16.75
CA GLU A 38 -41.27 -3.10 -16.36
C GLU A 38 -41.43 -4.26 -15.37
N LEU A 39 -40.70 -5.35 -15.56
CA LEU A 39 -40.77 -6.57 -14.74
C LEU A 39 -40.02 -6.41 -13.41
N GLY A 40 -38.92 -5.66 -13.42
CA GLY A 40 -38.02 -5.50 -12.28
C GLY A 40 -36.69 -4.91 -12.69
N ASP A 41 -35.84 -4.69 -11.70
CA ASP A 41 -34.45 -4.27 -11.92
C ASP A 41 -33.58 -5.47 -12.28
N PHE A 42 -33.73 -6.59 -11.58
CA PHE A 42 -33.00 -7.82 -11.86
C PHE A 42 -33.83 -9.08 -11.60
N ASP A 43 -33.46 -10.18 -12.27
CA ASP A 43 -34.08 -11.49 -12.11
C ASP A 43 -33.11 -12.53 -11.53
N TYR A 44 -33.68 -13.57 -10.92
CA TYR A 44 -32.92 -14.61 -10.25
C TYR A 44 -31.96 -15.38 -11.17
N LYS A 45 -32.39 -15.67 -12.40
CA LYS A 45 -31.63 -16.52 -13.34
C LYS A 45 -30.40 -15.77 -13.86
N THR A 46 -30.59 -14.51 -14.25
CA THR A 46 -29.50 -13.64 -14.69
C THR A 46 -28.52 -13.34 -13.55
N LEU A 47 -29.03 -13.15 -12.33
CA LEU A 47 -28.19 -12.99 -11.15
C LEU A 47 -27.31 -14.22 -10.87
N ILE A 48 -27.85 -15.43 -10.94
CA ILE A 48 -27.03 -16.65 -10.80
C ILE A 48 -25.93 -16.70 -11.86
N ALA A 49 -26.27 -16.48 -13.13
CA ALA A 49 -25.29 -16.55 -14.22
C ALA A 49 -24.14 -15.56 -13.99
N LYS A 50 -24.45 -14.32 -13.61
CA LYS A 50 -23.43 -13.29 -13.33
C LYS A 50 -22.60 -13.61 -12.08
N LEU A 51 -23.19 -14.22 -11.05
CA LEU A 51 -22.43 -14.69 -9.88
C LEU A 51 -21.50 -15.85 -10.24
N GLN A 52 -21.92 -16.78 -11.09
CA GLN A 52 -21.07 -17.89 -11.57
C GLN A 52 -19.89 -17.38 -12.39
N GLU A 53 -20.08 -16.38 -13.25
CA GLU A 53 -18.99 -15.71 -13.98
C GLU A 53 -17.97 -15.06 -13.05
N LEU A 54 -18.41 -14.55 -11.89
CA LEU A 54 -17.55 -13.99 -10.85
C LEU A 54 -16.89 -15.06 -9.95
N GLY A 55 -17.05 -16.35 -10.26
CA GLY A 55 -16.45 -17.45 -9.51
C GLY A 55 -17.19 -17.81 -8.21
N GLU A 56 -18.46 -17.41 -8.09
CA GLU A 56 -19.25 -17.57 -6.87
C GLU A 56 -20.38 -18.59 -7.03
N ASP A 57 -20.22 -19.76 -6.39
CA ASP A 57 -21.11 -20.92 -6.55
C ASP A 57 -22.18 -21.07 -5.45
N LYS A 58 -22.18 -20.19 -4.44
CA LYS A 58 -23.14 -20.30 -3.31
C LYS A 58 -24.52 -19.73 -3.69
N ASP A 59 -25.59 -20.46 -3.36
CA ASP A 59 -26.98 -20.02 -3.61
C ASP A 59 -27.28 -18.67 -2.92
N PRO A 60 -27.66 -17.60 -3.67
CA PRO A 60 -27.94 -16.27 -3.11
C PRO A 60 -29.30 -16.15 -2.40
N LYS A 61 -30.18 -17.16 -2.46
CA LYS A 61 -31.56 -17.09 -1.95
C LYS A 61 -31.67 -16.60 -0.51
N MET A 62 -30.80 -17.09 0.38
CA MET A 62 -30.88 -16.69 1.80
C MET A 62 -30.60 -15.20 1.99
N ILE A 63 -29.61 -14.67 1.25
CA ILE A 63 -29.26 -13.26 1.32
C ILE A 63 -30.35 -12.43 0.64
N LEU A 64 -30.84 -12.82 -0.54
CA LEU A 64 -31.96 -12.13 -1.20
C LEU A 64 -33.20 -12.05 -0.30
N ARG A 65 -33.55 -13.15 0.37
CA ARG A 65 -34.66 -13.18 1.32
C ARG A 65 -34.44 -12.21 2.49
N ALA A 66 -33.22 -12.14 3.02
CA ALA A 66 -32.88 -11.22 4.11
C ALA A 66 -32.92 -9.76 3.61
N LEU A 67 -32.30 -9.45 2.47
CA LEU A 67 -32.31 -8.13 1.84
C LEU A 67 -33.75 -7.63 1.61
N GLU A 68 -34.67 -8.53 1.25
CA GLU A 68 -36.08 -8.21 1.07
C GLU A 68 -36.84 -8.05 2.39
N ARG A 69 -36.82 -9.06 3.27
CA ARG A 69 -37.71 -9.12 4.45
C ARG A 69 -37.16 -8.42 5.68
N ASP A 70 -35.86 -8.57 5.91
CA ASP A 70 -35.23 -8.12 7.15
C ASP A 70 -34.70 -6.70 7.01
N TYR A 71 -34.19 -6.35 5.82
CA TYR A 71 -33.58 -5.05 5.55
C TYR A 71 -34.42 -4.14 4.65
N GLY A 72 -35.36 -4.68 3.87
CA GLY A 72 -36.16 -3.89 2.93
C GLY A 72 -35.30 -3.05 1.97
N ILE A 73 -34.28 -3.65 1.39
CA ILE A 73 -33.37 -3.04 0.40
C ILE A 73 -33.91 -3.27 -1.00
N ILE A 74 -34.53 -4.43 -1.21
CA ILE A 74 -35.18 -4.86 -2.44
C ILE A 74 -36.61 -5.29 -2.13
N GLU A 75 -37.46 -5.31 -3.15
CA GLU A 75 -38.82 -5.83 -3.07
C GLU A 75 -39.16 -6.69 -4.30
N SER A 76 -39.99 -7.71 -4.11
CA SER A 76 -40.49 -8.51 -5.22
C SER A 76 -41.42 -7.69 -6.12
N SER A 77 -41.01 -7.49 -7.37
CA SER A 77 -41.79 -6.72 -8.35
C SER A 77 -42.67 -7.59 -9.24
N TYR A 78 -42.19 -8.78 -9.60
CA TYR A 78 -42.94 -9.76 -10.38
C TYR A 78 -42.55 -11.18 -9.99
N LYS A 79 -43.57 -12.03 -9.82
CA LYS A 79 -43.36 -13.44 -9.49
C LYS A 79 -44.33 -14.31 -10.27
N SER A 80 -43.78 -15.24 -11.04
CA SER A 80 -44.50 -16.32 -11.70
C SER A 80 -43.96 -17.68 -11.24
N SER A 81 -44.52 -18.77 -11.76
CA SER A 81 -44.05 -20.13 -11.46
C SER A 81 -42.57 -20.37 -11.79
N ASN A 82 -42.03 -19.68 -12.80
CA ASN A 82 -40.67 -19.89 -13.30
C ASN A 82 -39.77 -18.64 -13.26
N GLN A 83 -40.30 -17.49 -12.87
CA GLN A 83 -39.55 -16.23 -12.85
C GLN A 83 -39.82 -15.47 -11.57
N HIS A 84 -38.76 -14.91 -11.00
CA HIS A 84 -38.85 -14.00 -9.86
C HIS A 84 -37.93 -12.82 -10.14
N TRP A 85 -38.53 -11.63 -10.12
CA TRP A 85 -37.90 -10.35 -10.33
C TRP A 85 -37.99 -9.49 -9.07
N TRP A 86 -36.96 -8.70 -8.84
CA TRP A 86 -36.89 -7.72 -7.76
C TRP A 86 -36.65 -6.32 -8.29
N LYS A 87 -37.09 -5.33 -7.52
CA LYS A 87 -36.71 -3.93 -7.66
C LYS A 87 -35.98 -3.46 -6.42
N PHE A 88 -35.03 -2.55 -6.58
CA PHE A 88 -34.46 -1.81 -5.48
C PHE A 88 -35.46 -0.79 -4.97
N ILE A 89 -35.57 -0.65 -3.65
CA ILE A 89 -36.43 0.41 -3.07
C ILE A 89 -35.85 1.78 -3.40
N ASP A 90 -34.52 1.91 -3.30
CA ASP A 90 -33.78 3.08 -3.75
C ASP A 90 -32.39 2.62 -4.23
N ILE A 91 -32.21 2.51 -5.54
CA ILE A 91 -30.95 2.02 -6.13
C ILE A 91 -29.79 2.98 -5.87
N ASP A 92 -30.03 4.28 -5.77
CA ASP A 92 -29.00 5.29 -5.59
C ASP A 92 -28.47 5.27 -4.15
N GLU A 93 -29.35 5.07 -3.16
CA GLU A 93 -28.93 4.83 -1.77
C GLU A 93 -28.17 3.50 -1.60
N VAL A 94 -28.57 2.44 -2.32
CA VAL A 94 -27.84 1.16 -2.31
C VAL A 94 -26.45 1.31 -2.93
N LYS A 95 -26.35 2.00 -4.07
CA LYS A 95 -25.06 2.37 -4.68
C LYS A 95 -24.22 3.18 -3.70
N SER A 96 -24.79 4.22 -3.09
CA SER A 96 -24.10 5.04 -2.09
C SER A 96 -23.67 4.27 -0.85
N ALA A 97 -24.36 3.19 -0.45
CA ALA A 97 -23.92 2.31 0.64
C ALA A 97 -22.80 1.35 0.21
N LEU A 98 -22.86 0.83 -1.02
CA LEU A 98 -21.79 0.00 -1.59
C LEU A 98 -20.52 0.80 -1.85
N ASP A 99 -20.68 2.06 -2.25
CA ASP A 99 -19.61 3.05 -2.43
C ASP A 99 -19.18 3.61 -1.07
N GLY A 100 -20.09 3.76 -0.11
CA GLY A 100 -19.87 4.21 1.28
C GLY A 100 -19.16 3.20 2.19
N THR A 101 -18.52 2.21 1.58
CA THR A 101 -17.37 1.49 2.14
C THR A 101 -16.13 1.87 1.34
N GLU A 102 -16.04 3.16 0.99
CA GLU A 102 -14.81 3.85 0.69
C GLU A 102 -13.86 3.53 1.84
N GLU A 103 -12.74 2.90 1.48
CA GLU A 103 -11.56 2.91 2.32
C GLU A 103 -11.37 4.33 2.87
N ASP A 104 -11.19 4.46 4.19
CA ASP A 104 -11.06 5.75 4.86
C ASP A 104 -10.17 6.68 4.00
N PRO A 105 -10.61 7.92 3.67
CA PRO A 105 -9.84 8.80 2.80
C PRO A 105 -8.38 8.98 3.23
N GLU A 106 -8.09 8.88 4.53
CA GLU A 106 -6.74 8.88 5.07
C GLU A 106 -5.98 7.59 4.70
N ILE A 107 -6.60 6.41 4.85
CA ILE A 107 -6.04 5.12 4.40
C ILE A 107 -5.78 5.15 2.88
N MET A 108 -6.75 5.63 2.10
CA MET A 108 -6.61 5.76 0.65
C MET A 108 -5.45 6.69 0.28
N MET A 109 -5.36 7.84 0.93
CA MET A 109 -4.25 8.78 0.76
C MET A 109 -2.90 8.14 1.13
N ILE A 110 -2.81 7.40 2.24
CA ILE A 110 -1.60 6.68 2.66
C ILE A 110 -1.15 5.72 1.56
N LYS A 111 -2.08 4.94 0.99
CA LYS A 111 -1.78 4.01 -0.12
C LYS A 111 -1.27 4.72 -1.35
N ILE A 112 -1.90 5.84 -1.74
CA ILE A 112 -1.45 6.66 -2.88
C ILE A 112 -0.03 7.18 -2.64
N GLN A 113 0.22 7.76 -1.46
CA GLN A 113 1.54 8.28 -1.09
C GLN A 113 2.59 7.16 -1.09
N ALA A 114 2.29 6.01 -0.50
CA ALA A 114 3.19 4.86 -0.46
C ALA A 114 3.53 4.34 -1.86
N ASN A 115 2.54 4.22 -2.74
CA ASN A 115 2.75 3.76 -4.12
C ASN A 115 3.60 4.74 -4.93
N SER A 116 3.51 6.04 -4.66
CA SER A 116 4.33 7.05 -5.34
C SER A 116 5.82 7.00 -4.98
N LEU A 117 6.17 6.43 -3.82
CA LEU A 117 7.54 6.44 -3.29
C LEU A 117 8.47 5.39 -3.93
N ASN A 118 8.00 4.54 -4.86
CA ASN A 118 8.82 3.50 -5.50
C ASN A 118 9.68 2.69 -4.51
N SER A 119 9.08 2.29 -3.38
CA SER A 119 9.77 1.74 -2.22
C SER A 119 10.70 0.56 -2.51
N ASP A 120 10.38 -0.29 -3.49
CA ASP A 120 11.18 -1.46 -3.84
C ASP A 120 12.53 -1.09 -4.45
N GLU A 121 12.55 -0.08 -5.31
CA GLU A 121 13.78 0.42 -5.92
C GLU A 121 14.68 1.08 -4.87
N ILE A 122 14.08 1.82 -3.93
CA ILE A 122 14.80 2.41 -2.80
C ILE A 122 15.46 1.31 -1.94
N ILE A 123 14.70 0.27 -1.56
CA ILE A 123 15.23 -0.86 -0.80
C ILE A 123 16.39 -1.52 -1.54
N LYS A 124 16.23 -1.77 -2.85
CA LYS A 124 17.27 -2.39 -3.69
C LYS A 124 18.55 -1.55 -3.72
N ARG A 125 18.43 -0.23 -3.94
CA ARG A 125 19.59 0.69 -3.94
C ARG A 125 20.28 0.75 -2.59
N LEU A 126 19.53 0.85 -1.48
CA LEU A 126 20.13 0.88 -0.14
C LEU A 126 20.85 -0.43 0.19
N LYS A 127 20.28 -1.59 -0.16
CA LYS A 127 20.97 -2.89 -0.03
C LYS A 127 22.25 -2.92 -0.84
N PHE A 128 22.22 -2.48 -2.10
CA PHE A 128 23.40 -2.43 -2.95
C PHE A 128 24.52 -1.56 -2.35
N LEU A 129 24.19 -0.40 -1.77
CA LEU A 129 25.16 0.42 -1.03
C LEU A 129 25.74 -0.32 0.20
N LEU A 130 24.93 -1.11 0.91
CA LEU A 130 25.40 -1.92 2.03
C LEU A 130 26.30 -3.08 1.60
N GLU A 131 26.14 -3.61 0.39
CA GLU A 131 26.97 -4.69 -0.15
C GLU A 131 28.32 -4.19 -0.70
N LYS A 132 28.38 -2.96 -1.24
CA LYS A 132 29.61 -2.39 -1.81
C LYS A 132 30.76 -2.37 -0.79
N SER A 133 31.96 -2.83 -1.17
CA SER A 133 33.15 -2.73 -0.32
C SER A 133 33.55 -1.27 -0.05
N ILE A 134 33.48 -0.41 -1.07
CA ILE A 134 33.86 1.00 -1.01
C ILE A 134 32.67 1.86 -1.44
N ILE A 135 32.32 2.85 -0.63
CA ILE A 135 31.30 3.86 -0.98
C ILE A 135 31.97 5.04 -1.68
N THR A 136 31.58 5.27 -2.93
CA THR A 136 32.11 6.36 -3.77
C THR A 136 31.52 7.72 -3.38
N ASP A 137 32.11 8.82 -3.86
CA ASP A 137 31.57 10.15 -3.60
C ASP A 137 30.24 10.40 -4.36
N VAL A 138 30.04 9.72 -5.50
CA VAL A 138 28.75 9.69 -6.21
C VAL A 138 27.68 9.02 -5.33
N ASP A 139 28.01 7.88 -4.71
CA ASP A 139 27.09 7.19 -3.79
C ASP A 139 26.73 8.07 -2.58
N LYS A 140 27.70 8.82 -2.03
CA LYS A 140 27.47 9.76 -0.92
C LYS A 140 26.59 10.93 -1.35
N ALA A 141 26.81 11.49 -2.53
CA ALA A 141 26.00 12.58 -3.07
C ALA A 141 24.55 12.12 -3.29
N PHE A 142 24.36 10.93 -3.87
CA PHE A 142 23.06 10.29 -3.98
C PHE A 142 22.41 10.09 -2.61
N PHE A 143 23.11 9.47 -1.67
CA PHE A 143 22.56 9.19 -0.34
C PHE A 143 22.21 10.48 0.42
N LYS A 144 23.03 11.53 0.28
CA LYS A 144 22.72 12.85 0.84
C LYS A 144 21.40 13.38 0.28
N LYS A 145 21.24 13.39 -1.05
CA LYS A 145 20.00 13.83 -1.69
C LYS A 145 18.80 13.02 -1.20
N PHE A 146 18.90 11.70 -1.24
CA PHE A 146 17.88 10.78 -0.73
C PHE A 146 17.52 11.05 0.74
N ALA A 147 18.51 11.33 1.58
CA ALA A 147 18.29 11.54 3.01
C ALA A 147 17.60 12.87 3.34
N PHE A 148 17.82 13.92 2.54
CA PHE A 148 17.21 15.23 2.76
C PHE A 148 15.89 15.42 1.99
N ASP A 149 15.69 14.69 0.89
CA ASP A 149 14.50 14.82 0.06
C ASP A 149 13.51 13.70 0.38
N ASP A 150 13.88 12.44 0.07
CA ASP A 150 12.95 11.31 0.04
C ASP A 150 12.64 10.73 1.44
N LEU A 151 13.62 10.70 2.35
CA LEU A 151 13.44 10.13 3.70
C LEU A 151 12.36 10.85 4.52
N ASN A 152 12.14 12.14 4.28
CA ASN A 152 11.11 12.91 4.98
C ASN A 152 9.70 12.38 4.64
N TYR A 153 9.42 12.14 3.36
CA TYR A 153 8.15 11.57 2.92
C TYR A 153 7.96 10.13 3.43
N ILE A 154 9.04 9.34 3.43
CA ILE A 154 9.01 7.96 3.95
C ILE A 154 8.66 7.96 5.45
N LEU A 155 9.23 8.88 6.23
CA LEU A 155 8.92 9.02 7.65
C LEU A 155 7.48 9.45 7.88
N GLU A 156 6.97 10.38 7.06
CA GLU A 156 5.58 10.84 7.16
C GLU A 156 4.61 9.70 6.86
N VAL A 157 4.79 8.98 5.76
CA VAL A 157 3.95 7.84 5.39
C VAL A 157 4.03 6.75 6.46
N TYR A 158 5.22 6.47 7.02
CA TYR A 158 5.35 5.52 8.13
C TYR A 158 4.49 5.91 9.34
N LYS A 159 4.53 7.17 9.77
CA LYS A 159 3.78 7.65 10.94
C LYS A 159 2.27 7.56 10.73
N LYS A 160 1.79 7.87 9.52
CA LYS A 160 0.36 7.77 9.18
C LYS A 160 -0.06 6.31 9.07
N ALA A 161 0.68 5.51 8.31
CA ALA A 161 0.38 4.08 8.10
C ALA A 161 0.42 3.24 9.38
N SER A 162 1.17 3.66 10.40
CA SER A 162 1.23 2.94 11.68
C SER A 162 -0.01 3.12 12.56
N GLN A 163 -0.95 4.00 12.18
CA GLN A 163 -2.16 4.30 12.95
C GLN A 163 -3.34 3.40 12.56
N TYR A 164 -3.27 2.76 11.40
CA TYR A 164 -4.34 1.96 10.81
C TYR A 164 -3.88 0.52 10.56
N GLU A 165 -4.71 -0.46 10.91
CA GLU A 165 -4.40 -1.88 10.75
C GLU A 165 -4.31 -2.26 9.26
N GLU A 166 -5.16 -1.64 8.44
CA GLU A 166 -5.26 -1.81 7.00
C GLU A 166 -4.01 -1.38 6.23
N THR A 167 -3.13 -0.58 6.87
CA THR A 167 -1.89 -0.08 6.27
C THR A 167 -0.63 -0.62 6.93
N ILE A 168 -0.74 -1.67 7.74
CA ILE A 168 0.40 -2.20 8.49
C ILE A 168 1.56 -2.66 7.59
N ASP A 169 1.26 -3.30 6.46
CA ASP A 169 2.27 -3.73 5.49
C ASP A 169 3.07 -2.55 4.90
N ILE A 170 2.39 -1.41 4.68
CA ILE A 170 3.02 -0.17 4.24
C ILE A 170 3.95 0.36 5.33
N ALA A 171 3.47 0.39 6.58
CA ALA A 171 4.26 0.84 7.72
C ALA A 171 5.53 -0.01 7.89
N GLU A 172 5.42 -1.33 7.78
CA GLU A 172 6.56 -2.24 7.84
C GLU A 172 7.57 -1.99 6.71
N LYS A 173 7.09 -1.77 5.49
CA LYS A 173 7.94 -1.46 4.33
C LYS A 173 8.70 -0.13 4.51
N MET A 174 8.03 0.92 4.99
CA MET A 174 8.67 2.21 5.25
C MET A 174 9.68 2.11 6.40
N LYS A 175 9.33 1.40 7.49
CA LYS A 175 10.24 1.12 8.61
C LYS A 175 11.50 0.40 8.14
N LYS A 176 11.36 -0.58 7.24
CA LYS A 176 12.50 -1.31 6.64
C LYS A 176 13.43 -0.36 5.87
N ILE A 177 12.89 0.61 5.12
CA ILE A 177 13.70 1.62 4.44
C ILE A 177 14.47 2.48 5.44
N LEU A 178 13.80 2.98 6.49
CA LEU A 178 14.44 3.78 7.54
C LEU A 178 15.62 3.04 8.20
N ILE A 179 15.44 1.75 8.51
CA ILE A 179 16.50 0.90 9.07
C ILE A 179 17.67 0.74 8.08
N LEU A 180 17.39 0.47 6.81
CA LEU A 180 18.44 0.34 5.79
C LEU A 180 19.21 1.65 5.60
N ALA A 181 18.51 2.77 5.55
CA ALA A 181 19.12 4.09 5.43
C ALA A 181 20.02 4.41 6.64
N SER A 182 19.58 4.08 7.86
CA SER A 182 20.41 4.21 9.06
C SER A 182 21.71 3.40 8.95
N LYS A 183 21.64 2.14 8.50
CA LYS A 183 22.83 1.31 8.27
C LYS A 183 23.79 1.91 7.23
N VAL A 184 23.25 2.45 6.13
CA VAL A 184 24.05 3.10 5.08
C VAL A 184 24.75 4.35 5.63
N SER A 185 24.03 5.18 6.40
CA SER A 185 24.60 6.37 7.05
C SER A 185 25.78 6.00 7.96
N THR A 186 25.62 4.99 8.81
CA THR A 186 26.70 4.49 9.68
C THR A 186 27.89 3.99 8.87
N LYS A 187 27.67 3.27 7.77
CA LYS A 187 28.75 2.80 6.89
C LYS A 187 29.50 3.94 6.21
N ILE A 188 28.79 4.97 5.74
CA ILE A 188 29.38 6.16 5.13
C ILE A 188 30.27 6.91 6.13
N ASN A 189 29.82 7.04 7.38
CA ASN A 189 30.59 7.69 8.44
C ASN A 189 31.73 6.81 8.96
N GLY A 190 31.54 5.50 9.11
CA GLY A 190 32.58 4.55 9.53
C GLY A 190 33.77 4.51 8.57
N ASN A 191 33.52 4.68 7.26
CA ASN A 191 34.59 4.81 6.26
C ASN A 191 35.42 6.11 6.40
N LYS A 192 34.94 7.14 7.09
CA LYS A 192 35.74 8.36 7.35
C LYS A 192 36.79 8.13 8.44
N ILE A 193 36.49 7.29 9.45
CA ILE A 193 37.42 7.02 10.57
C ILE A 193 38.69 6.31 10.07
N ASN A 194 38.55 5.38 9.12
CA ASN A 194 39.71 4.64 8.57
C ASN A 194 40.55 5.45 7.56
N LYS A 195 40.01 6.51 6.93
CA LYS A 195 40.78 7.35 6.02
C LYS A 195 41.71 8.33 6.75
N GLY A 196 41.29 8.88 7.89
CA GLY A 196 42.13 9.80 8.69
C GLY A 196 43.38 9.14 9.27
N LEU A 197 43.26 7.88 9.73
CA LEU A 197 44.38 7.12 10.29
C LEU A 197 45.46 6.80 9.24
N HIS A 198 45.06 6.48 8.00
CA HIS A 198 46.02 6.12 6.94
C HIS A 198 46.77 7.33 6.34
N GLU A 199 46.19 8.53 6.37
CA GLU A 199 46.85 9.76 5.91
C GLU A 199 47.83 10.30 6.96
N GLU A 200 47.50 10.22 8.25
CA GLU A 200 48.41 10.60 9.34
C GLU A 200 49.63 9.65 9.45
N GLU A 201 49.46 8.34 9.22
CA GLU A 201 50.59 7.39 9.21
C GLU A 201 51.55 7.62 8.02
N LYS A 202 51.03 8.02 6.86
CA LYS A 202 51.88 8.34 5.69
C LYS A 202 52.66 9.64 5.88
N GLN A 203 52.07 10.64 6.54
CA GLN A 203 52.80 11.87 6.89
C GLN A 203 53.85 11.64 7.98
N ARG A 204 53.56 10.81 8.99
CA ARG A 204 54.54 10.46 10.05
C ARG A 204 55.75 9.67 9.53
N LYS A 205 55.58 8.76 8.56
CA LYS A 205 56.70 7.98 7.99
C LYS A 205 57.66 8.79 7.11
N ASN A 206 57.20 9.87 6.48
CA ASN A 206 58.05 10.71 5.64
C ASN A 206 58.85 11.79 6.41
N SER A 207 58.60 11.96 7.71
CA SER A 207 59.28 12.98 8.53
C SER A 207 60.57 12.50 9.22
N TYR A 208 60.95 11.22 9.09
CA TYR A 208 62.10 10.64 9.81
C TYR A 208 63.23 10.11 8.91
N VAL A 209 63.31 10.53 7.66
CA VAL A 209 64.43 10.17 6.77
C VAL A 209 65.01 11.41 6.11
N ASN A 210 65.60 12.31 6.91
CA ASN A 210 66.68 13.19 6.44
C ASN A 210 67.36 13.92 7.61
N SER A 211 68.26 13.23 8.31
CA SER A 211 69.46 13.85 8.91
C SER A 211 70.27 12.80 9.68
N LEU A 212 71.17 12.09 9.00
CA LEU A 212 72.51 11.77 9.51
C LEU A 212 73.35 11.21 8.35
N ARG A 213 73.91 12.11 7.53
CA ARG A 213 75.14 11.82 6.78
C ARG A 213 76.27 12.43 7.59
N LEU A 214 76.95 11.60 8.38
CA LEU A 214 78.28 11.95 8.89
C LEU A 214 79.21 11.93 7.68
N TYR A 215 79.85 13.07 7.43
CA TYR A 215 80.89 13.26 6.44
C TYR A 215 82.16 12.55 6.92
N ASP A 216 82.66 11.60 6.13
CA ASP A 216 84.09 11.27 6.13
C ASP A 216 84.84 12.42 5.45
N GLY A 217 85.76 13.04 6.19
CA GLY A 217 86.65 14.09 5.73
C GLY A 217 88.08 13.57 5.69
N GLU A 218 88.56 13.46 4.46
CA GLU A 218 89.89 13.18 3.90
C GLU A 218 91.16 13.29 4.76
N ASP A 219 92.06 12.37 4.42
CA ASP A 219 93.51 12.35 4.67
C ASP A 219 94.20 13.70 4.36
N THR A 220 95.14 14.07 5.23
CA THR A 220 96.27 14.94 4.87
C THR A 220 97.58 14.29 5.28
N VAL A 221 98.51 14.30 4.33
CA VAL A 221 99.92 13.83 4.27
C VAL A 221 100.73 14.02 5.55
#